data_AF-A0A2V6NCI0-F1
#
_entry.id   AF-A0A2V6NCI0-F1
#
_cell.length_a   1.000
_cell.length_b   1.000
_cell.length_c   1.000
_cell.angle_alpha   90.00
_cell.angle_beta   90.00
_cell.angle_gamma   90.00
#
_symmetry.space_group_name_H-M   'P 1'
#
loop_
_entity.id
_entity.type
_entity.pdbx_description
1 polymer ?
#
loop_
_entity_poly.entity_id
_entity_poly.type
_entity_poly.pdbx_seq_one_letter_code
_entity_poly.pdbx_strand_id
1 'polypeptide(L)' 'LIGDGHPVGATGVRQVHEAYQQLTEQASARQIEGVKRFLTFNMGGSLTTSVAMIWGRD' A
#
# COMPACT_ATOMS: atom_id res chain seq x y z
N LEU A 1 1.28 8.19 -7.53
CA LEU A 1 1.80 8.45 -8.88
C LEU A 1 0.88 9.41 -9.62
N ILE A 2 -0.27 8.96 -10.14
CA ILE A 2 -1.12 9.81 -11.00
C ILE A 2 -2.05 10.76 -10.21
N GLY A 3 -2.59 10.35 -9.04
CA GLY A 3 -3.41 11.24 -8.19
C GLY A 3 -2.71 11.77 -6.94
N ASP A 4 -1.88 10.94 -6.31
CA ASP A 4 -1.26 11.22 -4.98
C ASP A 4 0.17 11.79 -5.04
N GLY A 5 0.73 11.99 -6.24
CA GLY A 5 2.15 12.30 -6.41
C GLY A 5 3.08 11.09 -6.18
N HIS A 6 4.39 11.32 -6.33
CA HIS A 6 5.42 10.28 -6.24
C HIS A 6 6.75 10.77 -5.66
N PRO A 7 6.77 11.13 -4.36
CA PRO A 7 8.03 11.21 -3.63
C PRO A 7 8.63 9.80 -3.57
N VAL A 8 9.75 9.58 -4.27
CA VAL A 8 10.32 8.25 -4.53
C VAL A 8 10.51 7.44 -3.24
N GLY A 9 11.14 8.04 -2.22
CA GLY A 9 11.37 7.38 -0.93
C GLY A 9 10.10 7.13 -0.10
N ALA A 10 9.07 7.96 -0.23
CA ALA A 10 7.84 7.84 0.57
C ALA A 10 6.74 7.01 -0.11
N THR A 11 6.93 6.61 -1.38
CA THR A 11 5.88 5.87 -2.11
C THR A 11 5.64 4.48 -1.53
N GLY A 12 6.69 3.74 -1.18
CA GLY A 12 6.55 2.44 -0.52
C GLY A 12 5.89 2.57 0.86
N VAL A 13 6.30 3.56 1.65
CA VAL A 13 5.70 3.85 2.98
C VAL A 13 4.21 4.16 2.86
N ARG A 14 3.81 4.97 1.87
CA ARG A 14 2.39 5.28 1.62
C ARG A 14 1.58 4.03 1.25
N GLN A 15 2.15 3.09 0.48
CA GLN A 15 1.48 1.83 0.16
C GLN A 15 1.20 1.01 1.43
N VAL A 16 2.17 0.95 2.35
CA VAL A 16 1.99 0.28 3.66
C VAL A 16 0.96 1.00 4.51
N HIS A 17 0.97 2.34 4.54
CA HIS A 17 -0.03 3.13 5.24
C HIS A 17 -1.45 2.87 4.72
N GLU A 18 -1.64 2.71 3.40
CA GLU A 18 -2.93 2.33 2.84
C GLU A 18 -3.35 0.93 3.27
N ALA A 19 -2.44 -0.05 3.20
CA ALA A 19 -2.70 -1.41 3.68
C ALA A 19 -3.14 -1.41 5.16
N TYR A 20 -2.47 -0.62 6.00
CA TYR A 20 -2.83 -0.43 7.40
C TYR A 20 -4.24 0.15 7.54
N GLN A 21 -4.57 1.25 6.87
CA GLN A 21 -5.89 1.86 6.96
C GLN A 21 -7.00 0.88 6.52
N GLN A 22 -6.77 0.12 5.44
CA GLN A 22 -7.75 -0.85 4.95
C GLN A 22 -7.96 -1.99 5.96
N LEU A 23 -6.88 -2.62 6.44
CA LEU A 23 -6.94 -3.75 7.37
C LEU A 23 -7.47 -3.39 8.76
N THR A 24 -7.37 -2.11 9.14
CA THR A 24 -7.84 -1.59 10.44
C THR A 24 -9.19 -0.87 10.38
N GLU A 25 -9.87 -0.91 9.22
CA GLU A 25 -11.18 -0.29 9.01
C GLU A 25 -11.18 1.25 9.13
N GLN A 26 -10.04 1.88 8.82
CA GLN A 26 -9.82 3.32 8.92
C GLN A 26 -9.74 4.04 7.56
N ALA A 27 -9.97 3.34 6.44
CA ALA A 27 -9.81 3.92 5.10
C ALA A 27 -10.96 4.86 4.66
N SER A 28 -11.89 5.19 5.57
CA SER A 28 -12.98 6.16 5.34
C SER A 28 -13.81 5.79 4.10
N ALA A 29 -14.13 6.75 3.21
CA ALA A 29 -14.92 6.49 2.00
C ALA A 29 -14.29 5.47 1.02
N ARG A 30 -13.02 5.07 1.23
CA ARG A 30 -12.29 4.11 0.39
C ARG A 30 -12.25 2.71 0.99
N GLN A 31 -12.92 2.49 2.13
CA GLN A 31 -12.89 1.24 2.86
C GLN A 31 -13.41 0.06 2.02
N ILE A 32 -12.64 -1.03 2.01
CA ILE A 32 -13.05 -2.31 1.44
C ILE A 32 -13.65 -3.16 2.58
N GLU A 33 -14.87 -3.66 2.38
CA GLU A 33 -15.56 -4.49 3.36
C GLU A 33 -14.89 -5.87 3.50
N GLY A 34 -14.71 -6.31 4.76
CA GLY A 34 -14.20 -7.65 5.07
C GLY A 34 -12.77 -7.93 4.61
N VAL A 35 -11.95 -6.89 4.38
CA VAL A 35 -10.56 -7.05 3.95
C VAL A 35 -9.71 -7.69 5.05
N LYS A 36 -9.15 -8.88 4.76
CA LYS A 36 -8.29 -9.64 5.70
C LYS A 36 -6.82 -9.64 5.33
N ARG A 37 -6.52 -9.36 4.06
CA ARG A 37 -5.17 -9.36 3.51
C ARG A 37 -5.02 -8.26 2.48
N PHE A 38 -3.83 -7.68 2.40
CA PHE A 38 -3.52 -6.61 1.45
C PHE A 38 -2.13 -6.81 0.85
N LEU A 39 -1.99 -6.64 -0.47
CA LEU A 39 -0.70 -6.73 -1.17
C LEU A 39 -0.18 -5.33 -1.48
N THR A 40 1.06 -5.06 -1.10
CA THR A 40 1.79 -3.87 -1.58
C THR A 40 2.92 -4.30 -2.49
N PHE A 41 3.07 -3.61 -3.61
CA PHE A 41 4.16 -3.83 -4.57
C PHE A 41 4.83 -2.50 -4.91
N ASN A 42 6.11 -2.39 -4.56
CA ASN A 42 6.94 -1.23 -4.85
C ASN A 42 8.07 -1.62 -5.80
N MET A 43 8.37 -0.74 -6.75
CA MET A 43 9.46 -0.92 -7.71
C MET A 43 10.37 0.30 -7.71
N GLY A 44 11.66 0.07 -7.91
CA GLY A 44 12.70 1.09 -8.02
C GLY A 44 13.56 0.90 -9.28
N GLY A 45 14.04 2.01 -9.82
CA GLY A 45 14.78 2.03 -11.09
C GLY A 45 13.95 1.54 -12.27
N SER A 46 14.62 1.10 -13.33
CA SER A 46 13.98 0.46 -14.49
C SER A 46 13.76 -1.04 -14.22
N LEU A 47 12.96 -1.34 -13.18
CA LEU A 47 12.68 -2.70 -12.69
C LEU A 47 13.89 -3.43 -12.08
N THR A 48 14.90 -2.70 -11.64
CA THR A 48 16.11 -3.28 -11.03
C THR A 48 15.90 -3.68 -9.58
N THR A 49 14.87 -3.15 -8.92
CA THR A 49 14.49 -3.54 -7.56
C THR A 49 12.97 -3.65 -7.46
N SER A 50 12.50 -4.73 -6.85
CA SER A 50 11.10 -5.02 -6.65
C SER A 50 10.88 -5.55 -5.23
N VAL A 51 9.89 -5.00 -4.54
CA VAL A 51 9.53 -5.37 -3.17
C VAL A 51 8.04 -5.66 -3.13
N ALA A 52 7.68 -6.90 -2.82
CA ALA A 52 6.31 -7.36 -2.62
C ALA A 52 6.12 -7.79 -1.17
N MET A 53 5.06 -7.30 -0.52
CA MET A 53 4.72 -7.66 0.86
C MET A 53 3.23 -7.95 0.98
N ILE A 54 2.89 -9.00 1.71
CA ILE A 54 1.51 -9.34 2.09
C ILE A 54 1.30 -8.95 3.54
N TRP A 55 0.31 -8.10 3.77
CA TRP A 55 -0.11 -7.63 5.09
C TRP A 55 -1.39 -8.37 5.50
N GLY A 56 -1.52 -8.70 6.77
CA GLY A 56 -2.71 -9.32 7.33
C GLY A 56 -2.91 -8.90 8.78
N ARG A 57 -4.15 -8.98 9.23
CA ARG A 57 -4.56 -8.80 10.63
C ARG A 57 -5.50 -9.94 10.98
N ASP A 58 -5.28 -10.54 12.15
CA ASP A 58 -6.12 -11.62 12.69
C ASP A 58 -7.46 -11.11 13.20
#